data_AF-A0A3Q9FUZ4-F1
#
_entry.id   AF-A0A3Q9FUZ4-F1
#
_cell.length_a   1.000
_cell.length_b   1.000
_cell.length_c   1.000
_cell.angle_alpha   90.00
_cell.angle_beta   90.00
_cell.angle_gamma   90.00
#
_symmetry.space_group_name_H-M   'P 1'
#
loop_
_entity.id
_entity.type
_entity.pdbx_description
1 polymer ?
#
loop_
_entity_poly.entity_id
_entity_poly.type
_entity_poly.pdbx_seq_one_letter_code
_entity_poly.pdbx_strand_id
1 'polypeptide(L)'
;MKRRNVFGVWLGLPIITFGIYLLVWYYKIHKEMAEFDSRRKISPGGSLLTIMFGGILIVPPFVSIYNTGKRIADAQRAAGLQPSCSGGLGLLLIFLFGLWPLYYQGELNKIVDHYQGTAPGIQVPLAV
;
A
#
# COMPACT_ATOMS: atom_id res chain seq x y z
N MET A 1 -1.76 11.29 -0.24
CA MET A 1 -2.04 9.99 -0.90
C MET A 1 -2.80 10.21 -2.21
N LYS A 2 -2.71 9.30 -3.18
CA LYS A 2 -3.40 9.41 -4.48
C LYS A 2 -4.39 8.26 -4.69
N ARG A 3 -5.64 8.61 -5.07
CA ARG A 3 -6.66 7.64 -5.51
C ARG A 3 -6.24 6.99 -6.82
N ARG A 4 -6.33 5.66 -6.91
CA ARG A 4 -5.99 4.90 -8.14
C ARG A 4 -7.05 3.86 -8.46
N ASN A 5 -7.20 3.52 -9.74
CA ASN A 5 -8.04 2.39 -10.15
C ASN A 5 -7.38 1.08 -9.71
N VAL A 6 -8.11 0.28 -8.93
CA VAL A 6 -7.63 -0.97 -8.33
C VAL A 6 -7.26 -2.03 -9.39
N PHE A 7 -8.03 -2.14 -10.47
CA PHE A 7 -7.73 -3.07 -11.59
C PHE A 7 -6.55 -2.59 -12.43
N GLY A 8 -6.40 -1.27 -12.59
CA GLY A 8 -5.25 -0.68 -13.26
C GLY A 8 -3.94 -0.97 -12.52
N VAL A 9 -3.98 -0.95 -11.18
CA VAL A 9 -2.83 -1.26 -10.32
C VAL A 9 -2.49 -2.75 -10.32
N TRP A 10 -3.51 -3.61 -10.22
CA TRP A 10 -3.32 -5.06 -10.10
C TRP A 10 -2.94 -5.73 -11.42
N LEU A 11 -3.63 -5.40 -12.51
CA LEU A 11 -3.52 -6.15 -13.76
C LEU A 11 -3.11 -5.27 -14.94
N GLY A 12 -3.77 -4.13 -15.13
CA GLY A 12 -3.58 -3.32 -16.33
C GLY A 12 -2.14 -2.85 -16.52
N LEU A 13 -1.60 -2.11 -15.55
CA LEU A 13 -0.25 -1.54 -15.64
C LEU A 13 0.85 -2.60 -15.45
N PRO A 14 0.72 -3.60 -14.56
CA PRO A 14 1.67 -4.69 -14.51
C PRO A 14 1.79 -5.46 -15.82
N ILE A 15 0.71 -5.75 -16.55
CA ILE A 15 0.81 -6.44 -17.85
C ILE A 15 1.56 -5.56 -18.87
N ILE A 16 1.19 -4.28 -18.98
CA ILE A 16 1.81 -3.36 -19.96
C ILE A 16 3.29 -3.15 -19.68
N THR A 17 3.70 -3.18 -18.41
CA THR A 17 5.08 -2.92 -17.97
C THR A 17 5.87 -4.19 -17.65
N PHE A 18 5.36 -5.38 -18.03
CA PHE A 18 5.98 -6.67 -17.71
C PHE A 18 6.32 -6.85 -16.21
N GLY A 19 5.41 -6.41 -15.33
CA GLY A 19 5.52 -6.53 -13.88
C GLY A 19 6.25 -5.38 -13.18
N ILE A 20 6.98 -4.53 -13.91
CA ILE A 20 7.79 -3.43 -13.33
C ILE A 20 6.91 -2.43 -12.56
N TYR A 21 5.70 -2.17 -13.05
CA TYR A 21 4.79 -1.25 -12.37
C TYR A 21 4.47 -1.68 -10.94
N LEU A 22 4.42 -2.99 -10.64
CA LEU A 22 4.12 -3.46 -9.28
C LEU A 22 5.17 -2.97 -8.27
N LEU A 23 6.45 -2.96 -8.67
CA LEU A 23 7.56 -2.42 -7.87
C LEU A 23 7.41 -0.91 -7.66
N VAL A 24 7.14 -0.18 -8.75
CA VAL A 24 6.94 1.28 -8.72
C VAL A 24 5.75 1.65 -7.84
N TRP A 25 4.65 0.92 -7.96
CA TRP A 25 3.47 1.09 -7.13
C TRP A 25 3.78 0.83 -5.66
N TYR A 26 4.49 -0.26 -5.35
CA TYR A 26 4.85 -0.62 -3.99
C TYR A 26 5.70 0.45 -3.30
N TYR A 27 6.67 1.03 -4.02
CA TYR A 27 7.43 2.18 -3.54
C TYR A 27 6.53 3.40 -3.31
N LYS A 28 5.65 3.72 -4.26
CA LYS A 28 4.77 4.90 -4.20
C LYS A 28 3.83 4.85 -3.00
N ILE A 29 3.19 3.72 -2.71
CA ILE A 29 2.28 3.62 -1.55
C ILE A 29 3.03 3.82 -0.23
N HIS A 30 4.26 3.32 -0.11
CA HIS A 30 5.04 3.50 1.10
C HIS A 30 5.50 4.94 1.28
N LYS A 31 5.88 5.60 0.19
CA LYS A 31 6.20 7.04 0.20
C LYS A 31 4.97 7.85 0.61
N GLU A 32 3.81 7.57 0.03
CA GLU A 32 2.56 8.26 0.35
C GLU A 32 2.10 8.03 1.80
N MET A 33 2.30 6.83 2.35
CA MET A 33 2.02 6.56 3.77
C MET A 33 3.01 7.29 4.69
N ALA A 34 4.29 7.37 4.31
CA ALA A 34 5.30 8.10 5.08
C ALA A 34 5.04 9.61 5.08
N GLU A 35 4.59 10.17 3.96
CA GLU A 35 4.20 11.58 3.84
C GLU A 35 2.88 11.89 4.56
N PHE A 36 1.97 10.90 4.64
CA PHE A 36 0.68 11.05 5.31
C PHE A 36 0.80 11.10 6.83
N ASP A 37 1.59 10.21 7.43
CA ASP A 37 1.84 10.19 8.88
C ASP A 37 3.35 10.23 9.16
N SER A 38 3.91 11.44 9.24
CA SER A 38 5.34 11.69 9.45
C SER A 38 5.85 11.19 10.81
N ARG A 39 4.95 10.90 11.76
CA ARG A 39 5.31 10.34 13.08
C ARG A 39 5.74 8.89 12.98
N ARG A 40 5.38 8.19 11.89
CA ARG A 40 5.75 6.79 11.66
C ARG A 40 6.99 6.71 10.77
N LYS A 41 8.00 5.98 11.26
CA LYS A 41 9.20 5.65 10.47
C LYS A 41 8.87 4.57 9.44
N ILE A 42 8.36 4.99 8.28
CA ILE A 42 8.18 4.13 7.11
C ILE A 42 9.34 4.39 6.15
N SER A 43 10.10 3.35 5.77
CA SER A 43 11.17 3.46 4.76
C SER A 43 10.68 2.95 3.40
N PRO A 44 10.35 3.85 2.44
CA PRO A 44 9.87 3.43 1.12
C PRO A 44 10.94 2.68 0.33
N GLY A 45 12.19 3.17 0.39
CA GLY A 45 13.34 2.52 -0.23
C GLY A 45 13.64 1.15 0.37
N GLY A 46 13.59 1.02 1.70
CA GLY A 46 13.81 -0.26 2.38
C GLY A 46 12.73 -1.29 2.05
N SER A 47 11.46 -0.88 2.00
CA SER A 47 10.35 -1.78 1.67
C SER A 47 10.41 -2.26 0.21
N LEU A 48 10.77 -1.37 -0.72
CA LEU A 48 11.03 -1.72 -2.12
C LEU A 48 12.20 -2.70 -2.26
N LEU A 49 13.32 -2.43 -1.57
CA LEU A 49 14.51 -3.28 -1.57
C LEU A 49 14.18 -4.70 -1.08
N THR A 50 13.35 -4.81 -0.03
CA THR A 50 12.88 -6.09 0.48
C THR A 50 12.06 -6.88 -0.52
N ILE A 51 11.23 -6.25 -1.37
CA ILE A 51 10.51 -6.98 -2.43
C ILE A 51 11.43 -7.31 -3.60
N MET A 52 12.29 -6.38 -4.01
CA MET A 52 13.17 -6.52 -5.16
C MET A 52 14.26 -7.58 -4.94
N PHE A 53 14.81 -7.66 -3.73
CA PHE A 53 15.84 -8.65 -3.34
C PHE A 53 15.28 -9.80 -2.50
N GLY A 54 14.03 -9.73 -2.03
CA GLY A 54 13.40 -10.76 -1.22
C GLY A 54 13.15 -12.08 -1.95
N GLY A 55 13.17 -12.07 -3.29
CA GLY A 55 13.14 -13.30 -4.09
C GLY A 55 14.31 -14.26 -3.81
N ILE A 56 15.43 -13.76 -3.28
CA ILE A 56 16.59 -14.56 -2.89
C ILE A 56 16.35 -15.31 -1.57
N LEU A 57 15.55 -14.75 -0.66
CA LEU A 57 15.35 -15.27 0.70
C LEU A 57 13.94 -15.86 0.94
N ILE A 58 13.03 -15.79 -0.04
CA ILE A 58 11.65 -16.33 -0.11
C ILE A 58 10.69 -15.83 1.00
N VAL A 59 11.10 -15.83 2.26
CA VAL A 59 10.34 -15.40 3.45
C VAL A 59 10.15 -13.86 3.54
N PRO A 60 11.17 -13.01 3.26
CA PRO A 60 11.04 -11.56 3.45
C PRO A 60 9.88 -10.88 2.70
N PRO A 61 9.52 -11.28 1.46
CA PRO A 61 8.36 -10.75 0.75
C PRO A 61 7.03 -10.92 1.53
N PHE A 62 6.79 -12.09 2.14
CA PHE A 62 5.56 -12.34 2.90
C PHE A 62 5.48 -11.44 4.15
N VAL A 63 6.58 -11.35 4.90
CA VAL A 63 6.66 -10.47 6.08
C VAL A 63 6.44 -9.00 5.67
N SER A 64 6.99 -8.58 4.53
CA SER A 64 6.79 -7.25 3.98
C SER A 64 5.31 -6.98 3.68
N ILE A 65 4.65 -7.89 2.96
CA ILE A 65 3.22 -7.76 2.60
C ILE A 65 2.34 -7.72 3.86
N TYR A 66 2.57 -8.59 4.84
CA TYR A 66 1.84 -8.57 6.10
C TYR A 66 1.98 -7.23 6.83
N ASN A 67 3.22 -6.73 6.93
CA ASN A 67 3.50 -5.44 7.57
C ASN A 67 2.91 -4.26 6.79
N THR A 68 2.84 -4.34 5.46
CA THR A 68 2.15 -3.32 4.64
C THR A 68 0.68 -3.24 5.00
N GLY A 69 -0.02 -4.38 5.15
CA GLY A 69 -1.41 -4.37 5.60
C GLY A 69 -1.59 -3.69 6.97
N LYS A 70 -0.69 -3.97 7.93
CA LYS A 70 -0.68 -3.29 9.23
C LYS A 70 -0.46 -1.77 9.11
N ARG A 71 0.46 -1.34 8.24
CA ARG A 71 0.73 0.08 7.98
C ARG A 71 -0.48 0.80 7.37
N ILE A 72 -1.21 0.13 6.47
CA ILE A 72 -2.46 0.69 5.89
C ILE A 72 -3.54 0.80 6.97
N ALA A 73 -3.72 -0.23 7.80
CA ALA A 73 -4.65 -0.19 8.93
C ALA A 73 -4.31 0.95 9.92
N ASP A 74 -3.02 1.17 10.16
CA ASP A 74 -2.54 2.29 10.97
C ASP A 74 -2.81 3.65 10.33
N ALA A 75 -2.62 3.78 9.01
CA ALA A 75 -2.97 4.99 8.27
C ALA A 75 -4.49 5.26 8.28
N GLN A 76 -5.32 4.21 8.20
CA GLN A 76 -6.78 4.33 8.38
C GLN A 76 -7.11 4.87 9.77
N ARG A 77 -6.46 4.36 10.82
CA ARG A 77 -6.65 4.84 12.19
C ARG A 77 -6.23 6.31 12.34
N ALA A 78 -5.09 6.69 11.78
CA ALA A 78 -4.62 8.08 11.78
C ALA A 78 -5.57 9.01 11.01
N ALA A 79 -6.27 8.49 10.00
CA ALA A 79 -7.33 9.19 9.28
C ALA A 79 -8.67 9.28 10.05
N GLY A 80 -8.79 8.65 11.23
CA GLY A 80 -10.05 8.57 11.98
C GLY A 80 -11.03 7.51 11.49
N LEU A 81 -10.61 6.64 10.56
CA LEU A 81 -11.41 5.52 10.08
C LEU A 81 -11.25 4.29 10.99
N GLN A 82 -12.30 3.46 11.06
CA GLN A 82 -12.15 2.12 11.62
C GLN A 82 -11.22 1.28 10.72
N PRO A 83 -10.14 0.68 11.26
CA PRO A 83 -9.21 -0.11 10.45
C PRO A 83 -9.90 -1.32 9.84
N SER A 84 -9.97 -1.38 8.50
CA SER A 84 -10.49 -2.52 7.74
C SER A 84 -9.41 -3.33 7.02
N CYS A 85 -8.19 -2.80 6.94
CA CYS A 85 -7.09 -3.51 6.30
C CYS A 85 -6.52 -4.63 7.19
N SER A 86 -6.35 -5.83 6.62
CA SER A 86 -5.78 -7.00 7.29
C SER A 86 -4.54 -7.50 6.55
N GLY A 87 -3.40 -7.54 7.24
CA GLY A 87 -2.17 -8.11 6.70
C GLY A 87 -2.27 -9.61 6.41
N GLY A 88 -3.06 -10.35 7.20
CA GLY A 88 -3.31 -11.78 6.97
C GLY A 88 -4.14 -12.04 5.72
N LEU A 89 -5.15 -11.20 5.47
CA LEU A 89 -5.93 -11.28 4.21
C LEU A 89 -5.04 -10.93 3.01
N GLY A 90 -4.19 -9.92 3.12
CA GLY A 90 -3.21 -9.59 2.08
C GLY A 90 -2.27 -10.75 1.76
N LEU A 91 -1.80 -11.49 2.76
CA LEU A 91 -1.00 -12.70 2.57
C LEU A 91 -1.77 -13.81 1.83
N LEU A 92 -2.99 -14.09 2.24
CA LEU A 92 -3.85 -15.09 1.59
C LEU A 92 -4.04 -14.76 0.09
N LEU A 93 -4.29 -13.47 -0.21
CA LEU A 93 -4.53 -12.98 -1.56
C LEU A 93 -3.30 -13.04 -2.48
N ILE A 94 -2.09 -13.27 -1.96
CA ILE A 94 -0.93 -13.56 -2.81
C ILE A 94 -1.19 -14.83 -3.64
N PHE A 95 -1.76 -15.86 -3.02
CA PHE A 95 -2.00 -17.17 -3.65
C PHE A 95 -3.24 -17.18 -4.53
N LEU A 96 -4.15 -16.22 -4.33
CA LEU A 96 -5.36 -16.07 -5.14
C LEU A 96 -5.13 -15.02 -6.23
N PHE A 97 -4.58 -15.43 -7.38
CA PHE A 97 -4.31 -14.56 -8.54
C PHE A 97 -3.47 -13.30 -8.23
N GLY A 98 -2.69 -13.30 -7.16
CA GLY A 98 -1.93 -12.13 -6.73
C GLY A 98 -2.82 -10.91 -6.47
N LEU A 99 -4.00 -11.09 -5.90
CA LEU A 99 -5.00 -10.03 -5.64
C LEU A 99 -4.59 -9.04 -4.54
N TRP A 100 -3.49 -9.28 -3.83
CA TRP A 100 -3.04 -8.42 -2.73
C TRP A 100 -2.85 -6.92 -3.10
N PRO A 101 -2.37 -6.52 -4.31
CA PRO A 101 -2.26 -5.11 -4.69
C PRO A 101 -3.64 -4.49 -4.93
N LEU A 102 -4.58 -5.26 -5.47
CA LEU A 102 -5.98 -4.84 -5.67
C LEU A 102 -6.60 -4.50 -4.32
N TYR A 103 -6.46 -5.42 -3.36
CA TYR A 103 -6.97 -5.25 -2.00
C TYR A 103 -6.35 -4.06 -1.28
N TYR A 104 -5.03 -3.97 -1.24
CA TYR A 104 -4.33 -2.86 -0.57
C TYR A 104 -4.59 -1.51 -1.22
N GLN A 105 -4.69 -1.45 -2.55
CA GLN A 105 -5.09 -0.21 -3.21
C GLN A 105 -6.52 0.19 -2.88
N GLY A 106 -7.45 -0.77 -2.74
CA GLY A 106 -8.81 -0.51 -2.29
C GLY A 106 -8.86 0.06 -0.87
N GLU A 107 -8.10 -0.51 0.06
CA GLU A 107 -7.99 -0.03 1.44
C GLU A 107 -7.39 1.38 1.55
N LEU A 108 -6.37 1.68 0.73
CA LEU A 108 -5.79 3.02 0.64
C LEU A 108 -6.77 4.03 0.02
N ASN A 109 -7.56 3.61 -0.98
CA ASN A 109 -8.56 4.48 -1.60
C ASN A 109 -9.62 4.92 -0.59
N LYS A 110 -9.99 4.08 0.40
CA LYS A 110 -10.92 4.48 1.48
C LYS A 110 -10.42 5.70 2.26
N ILE A 111 -9.10 5.78 2.51
CA ILE A 111 -8.49 6.94 3.18
C ILE A 111 -8.62 8.17 2.28
N VAL A 112 -8.31 8.04 0.99
CA VAL A 112 -8.41 9.17 0.05
C VAL A 112 -9.86 9.63 -0.11
N ASP A 113 -10.80 8.68 -0.16
CA ASP A 113 -12.24 8.93 -0.27
C ASP A 113 -12.83 9.50 1.03
N HIS A 114 -12.13 9.44 2.17
CA HIS A 114 -12.52 10.11 3.42
C HIS A 114 -12.21 11.62 3.38
N TYR A 115 -11.08 12.02 2.77
CA TYR A 115 -10.63 13.41 2.67
C TYR A 115 -11.07 14.10 1.36
N GLN A 116 -12.27 13.80 0.87
CA GLN A 116 -12.79 14.24 -0.44
C GLN A 116 -12.50 15.73 -0.72
N GLY A 117 -12.00 16.03 -1.93
CA GLY A 117 -11.69 17.40 -2.35
C GLY A 117 -10.25 17.86 -2.08
N THR A 118 -9.45 17.07 -1.35
CA THR A 118 -8.04 17.39 -1.12
C THR A 118 -7.17 16.96 -2.31
N ALA A 119 -6.38 17.88 -2.86
CA ALA A 119 -5.45 17.55 -3.94
C ALA A 119 -4.39 16.55 -3.45
N PRO A 120 -3.93 15.60 -4.31
CA PRO A 120 -2.91 14.65 -3.92
C PRO A 120 -1.63 15.35 -3.43
N GLY A 121 -1.13 14.96 -2.25
CA GLY A 121 0.12 15.49 -1.69
C GLY A 121 -0.05 16.65 -0.72
N ILE A 122 -1.27 17.15 -0.53
CA ILE A 122 -1.58 18.11 0.52
C ILE A 122 -1.68 17.39 1.88
N GLN A 123 -1.16 18.02 2.93
CA GLN A 123 -1.31 17.52 4.29
C GLN A 123 -2.75 17.69 4.76
N VAL A 124 -3.26 16.65 5.40
CA VAL A 124 -4.63 16.61 5.94
C VAL A 124 -4.58 16.49 7.45
N PRO A 125 -5.60 16.97 8.18
CA PRO A 125 -5.67 16.80 9.62
C PRO A 125 -5.77 15.31 9.96
N LEU A 126 -4.91 14.85 10.86
CA LEU A 126 -4.94 13.51 11.42
C LEU A 126 -5.82 13.51 12.68
N ALA A 127 -6.59 12.44 12.88
CA ALA A 127 -7.53 12.32 13.99
C ALA A 127 -6.85 11.95 15.33
N VAL A 128 -5.62 11.42 15.26
CA VAL A 128 -4.81 10.96 16.38
C VAL A 128 -3.42 11.50 16.19
#